data_AF-A0ABD5SV34-F1
#
_entry.id   AF-A0ABD5SV34-F1
#
_cell.length_a   1.000
_cell.length_b   1.000
_cell.length_c   1.000
_cell.angle_alpha   90.00
_cell.angle_beta   90.00
_cell.angle_gamma   90.00
#
_symmetry.space_group_name_H-M   'P 1'
#
loop_
_entity.id
_entity.type
_entity.pdbx_description
1 polymer ?
#
loop_
_entity_poly.entity_id
_entity_poly.type
_entity_poly.pdbx_seq_one_letter_code
_entity_poly.pdbx_strand_id
1 'polypeptide(L)'
;AVAIAQRRTDGRRDENRADIDQTDVVSTAPEIGDLEERDAGGGRHTGDEARRVAGTSIDIEDVDSSPDLESDVDATGIDQSDVVETGTDEERLADVANESTAPEGESASPASAERESYERLGAASFDEHSGELPVPQRAFDQHILSLRSEAFWGIREDDDAVFVSQEFDPIQDDGGIRYVASTEIDGDRTLTIPDTVLNHWDSVAGGGIAVASGDEIVFVTADSLQADSQIRVVPEQWIDDVLEDGE
;
A
#
# COMPACT_ATOMS: atom_id res chain seq x y z
N ALA A 1 23.75 -13.87 -40.34
CA ALA A 1 24.01 -12.76 -41.27
C ALA A 1 22.90 -11.73 -41.12
N VAL A 2 23.28 -10.45 -40.90
CA VAL A 2 22.53 -9.19 -41.09
C VAL A 2 21.29 -8.96 -40.18
N ALA A 3 21.10 -7.85 -39.46
CA ALA A 3 21.95 -6.69 -39.12
C ALA A 3 21.33 -5.90 -37.94
N ILE A 4 22.22 -5.39 -37.08
CA ILE A 4 21.98 -4.42 -36.01
C ILE A 4 22.07 -3.02 -36.63
N ALA A 5 21.04 -2.19 -36.48
CA ALA A 5 21.08 -0.78 -36.87
C ALA A 5 21.31 0.10 -35.63
N GLN A 6 22.54 0.58 -35.51
CA GLN A 6 22.95 1.64 -34.60
C GLN A 6 22.51 2.99 -35.18
N ARG A 7 21.92 3.87 -34.36
CA ARG A 7 21.80 5.30 -34.69
C ARG A 7 22.37 6.14 -33.55
N ARG A 8 23.68 6.39 -33.63
CA ARG A 8 24.30 7.53 -32.97
C ARG A 8 24.02 8.77 -33.81
N THR A 9 23.57 9.83 -33.16
CA THR A 9 23.76 11.19 -33.67
C THR A 9 24.23 12.04 -32.50
N ASP A 10 25.51 12.39 -32.57
CA ASP A 10 26.18 13.38 -31.75
C ASP A 10 25.59 14.79 -31.96
N GLY A 11 25.59 15.57 -30.87
CA GLY A 11 26.10 16.94 -30.91
C GLY A 11 25.09 18.09 -30.99
N ARG A 12 24.81 18.71 -29.84
CA ARG A 12 25.06 20.16 -29.62
C ARG A 12 24.79 20.56 -28.17
N ARG A 13 25.86 20.94 -27.46
CA ARG A 13 25.79 21.94 -26.39
C ARG A 13 25.83 23.30 -27.08
N ASP A 14 24.76 24.06 -26.97
CA ASP A 14 24.75 25.50 -27.16
C ASP A 14 24.01 26.09 -25.96
N GLU A 15 24.75 26.81 -25.14
CA GLU A 15 24.26 27.71 -24.11
C GLU A 15 23.46 28.83 -24.78
N ASN A 16 22.17 28.94 -24.52
CA ASN A 16 21.46 30.20 -24.70
C ASN A 16 20.48 30.43 -23.55
N ARG A 17 20.77 31.47 -22.78
CA ARG A 17 19.90 32.11 -21.80
C ARG A 17 18.78 32.85 -22.53
N ALA A 18 17.61 32.93 -21.87
CA ALA A 18 16.38 33.62 -22.27
C ALA A 18 15.64 32.91 -23.43
N ASP A 19 14.35 32.57 -23.34
CA ASP A 19 13.23 33.28 -22.72
C ASP A 19 12.29 32.27 -22.03
N ILE A 20 11.88 32.54 -20.79
CA ILE A 20 10.70 31.92 -20.20
C ILE A 20 9.53 32.63 -20.86
N ASP A 21 8.90 31.99 -21.84
CA ASP A 21 7.59 32.42 -22.33
C ASP A 21 6.62 32.22 -21.16
N GLN A 22 6.24 33.33 -20.51
CA GLN A 22 5.19 33.33 -19.49
C GLN A 22 3.87 33.02 -20.19
N THR A 23 3.62 31.74 -20.41
CA THR A 23 2.33 31.25 -20.89
C THR A 23 1.30 31.48 -19.79
N ASP A 24 0.51 32.53 -19.98
CA ASP A 24 -0.91 32.66 -19.60
C ASP A 24 -1.30 32.14 -18.20
N VAL A 25 -1.09 32.97 -17.18
CA VAL A 25 -1.79 32.84 -15.91
C VAL A 25 -3.25 33.27 -16.13
N VAL A 26 -4.13 32.29 -16.33
CA VAL A 26 -5.57 32.52 -16.32
C VAL A 26 -5.96 32.92 -14.90
N SER A 27 -6.47 34.15 -14.75
CA SER A 27 -7.07 34.63 -13.52
C SER A 27 -8.30 33.77 -13.19
N THR A 28 -8.16 32.79 -12.29
CA THR A 28 -9.30 32.13 -11.63
C THR A 28 -9.80 33.04 -10.50
N ALA A 29 -10.29 34.22 -10.86
CA ALA A 29 -11.16 34.96 -9.95
C ALA A 29 -12.49 34.19 -9.91
N PRO A 30 -12.99 33.76 -8.74
CA PRO A 30 -14.32 33.20 -8.67
C PRO A 30 -15.33 34.29 -9.05
N GLU A 31 -16.06 34.06 -10.13
CA GLU A 31 -17.27 34.83 -10.45
C GLU A 31 -18.32 34.49 -9.39
N ILE A 32 -18.40 35.34 -8.35
CA ILE A 32 -19.53 35.32 -7.42
C ILE A 32 -20.72 35.89 -8.20
N GLY A 33 -21.55 34.99 -8.73
CA GLY A 33 -22.76 35.33 -9.46
C GLY A 33 -23.70 36.21 -8.62
N ASP A 34 -24.20 37.26 -9.27
CA ASP A 34 -25.23 38.17 -8.81
C ASP A 34 -26.41 37.42 -8.15
N LEU A 35 -26.66 37.75 -6.88
CA LEU A 35 -27.86 37.37 -6.15
C LEU A 35 -29.05 38.15 -6.72
N GLU A 36 -29.79 37.55 -7.65
CA GLU A 36 -31.12 38.02 -8.02
C GLU A 36 -32.09 37.80 -6.84
N GLU A 37 -32.30 38.89 -6.10
CA GLU A 37 -33.38 39.11 -5.16
C GLU A 37 -34.72 38.93 -5.89
N ARG A 38 -35.45 37.83 -5.59
CA ARG A 38 -36.81 37.62 -6.08
C ARG A 38 -37.77 37.37 -4.93
N ASP A 39 -38.38 38.46 -4.50
CA ASP A 39 -39.51 38.49 -3.60
C ASP A 39 -40.77 37.79 -4.14
N ALA A 40 -41.49 37.24 -3.17
CA ALA A 40 -42.95 37.05 -3.09
C ALA A 40 -43.62 35.86 -3.80
N GLY A 41 -44.14 34.93 -2.98
CA GLY A 41 -45.17 33.97 -3.38
C GLY A 41 -45.56 33.01 -2.25
N GLY A 42 -46.50 33.42 -1.39
CA GLY A 42 -46.82 32.74 -0.14
C GLY A 42 -47.49 31.36 -0.24
N GLY A 43 -47.27 30.55 0.79
CA GLY A 43 -48.01 29.33 1.09
C GLY A 43 -48.11 29.13 2.61
N ARG A 44 -49.29 29.44 3.17
CA ARG A 44 -49.63 29.15 4.57
C ARG A 44 -49.73 27.64 4.76
N HIS A 45 -48.89 27.06 5.61
CA HIS A 45 -49.24 25.83 6.32
C HIS A 45 -48.88 25.97 7.80
N THR A 46 -49.92 25.83 8.61
CA THR A 46 -49.95 25.80 10.07
C THR A 46 -49.62 24.40 10.60
N GLY A 47 -48.82 24.34 11.66
CA GLY A 47 -48.54 23.15 12.48
C GLY A 47 -47.12 23.24 13.03
N ASP A 48 -46.87 23.88 14.17
CA ASP A 48 -47.07 23.37 15.53
C ASP A 48 -46.47 21.97 15.73
N GLU A 49 -45.16 21.93 16.02
CA GLU A 49 -44.63 21.06 17.09
C GLU A 49 -43.26 21.57 17.55
N ALA A 50 -43.27 22.31 18.66
CA ALA A 50 -42.09 22.60 19.45
C ALA A 50 -41.65 21.33 20.19
N ARG A 51 -40.63 20.62 19.69
CA ARG A 51 -39.92 19.61 20.48
C ARG A 51 -38.66 20.20 21.09
N ARG A 52 -38.71 20.27 22.42
CA ARG A 52 -37.65 20.72 23.33
C ARG A 52 -36.36 19.95 23.05
N VAL A 53 -35.32 20.64 22.59
CA VAL A 53 -33.95 20.18 22.76
C VAL A 53 -33.55 20.44 24.20
N ALA A 54 -33.34 19.35 24.92
CA ALA A 54 -32.78 19.37 26.25
C ALA A 54 -31.39 20.01 26.19
N GLY A 55 -31.13 20.94 27.12
CA GLY A 55 -29.80 21.49 27.34
C GLY A 55 -28.85 20.39 27.76
N THR A 56 -27.93 20.04 26.86
CA THR A 56 -26.66 19.42 27.20
C THR A 56 -25.66 20.58 27.25
N SER A 57 -25.48 21.11 28.46
CA SER A 57 -24.33 21.95 28.80
C SER A 57 -23.08 21.08 28.62
N ILE A 58 -22.34 21.36 27.56
CA ILE A 58 -20.99 20.84 27.35
C ILE A 58 -20.09 21.56 28.37
N ASP A 59 -19.57 20.79 29.32
CA ASP A 59 -18.54 21.21 30.27
C ASP A 59 -17.20 21.07 29.54
N ILE A 60 -16.61 22.19 29.12
CA ILE A 60 -15.25 22.23 28.59
C ILE A 60 -14.38 22.54 29.80
N GLU A 61 -13.86 21.48 30.42
CA GLU A 61 -12.79 21.63 31.39
C GLU A 61 -11.56 22.18 30.67
N ASP A 62 -11.24 23.40 31.05
CA ASP A 62 -10.02 24.15 30.82
C ASP A 62 -8.80 23.27 31.17
N VAL A 63 -8.16 22.68 30.17
CA VAL A 63 -6.83 22.05 30.32
C VAL A 63 -5.76 23.03 29.87
N ASP A 64 -5.49 23.97 30.75
CA ASP A 64 -4.28 24.79 30.72
C ASP A 64 -3.11 23.94 31.25
N SER A 65 -2.18 23.55 30.37
CA SER A 65 -0.77 23.27 30.70
C SER A 65 0.03 22.90 29.45
N SER A 66 0.57 23.90 28.75
CA SER A 66 1.96 23.84 28.27
C SER A 66 2.83 24.45 29.37
N PRO A 67 3.99 23.88 29.75
CA PRO A 67 5.20 24.15 28.96
C PRO A 67 6.27 23.03 28.91
N ASP A 68 7.09 23.12 27.85
CA ASP A 68 8.52 22.77 27.73
C ASP A 68 9.05 21.42 28.24
N LEU A 69 9.38 20.55 27.27
CA LEU A 69 10.34 19.46 27.44
C LEU A 69 11.48 19.64 26.44
N GLU A 70 12.42 20.53 26.78
CA GLU A 70 13.79 20.48 26.27
C GLU A 70 14.43 19.21 26.84
N SER A 71 14.47 18.13 26.06
CA SER A 71 15.33 16.98 26.36
C SER A 71 16.63 17.13 25.58
N ASP A 72 17.56 17.83 26.22
CA ASP A 72 19.00 17.78 25.95
C ASP A 72 19.48 16.34 26.15
N VAL A 73 19.73 15.63 25.04
CA VAL A 73 20.38 14.32 25.07
C VAL A 73 21.85 14.48 24.74
N ASP A 74 22.63 14.34 25.81
CA ASP A 74 24.08 14.38 25.87
C ASP A 74 24.71 13.34 24.93
N ALA A 75 25.52 13.82 23.99
CA ALA A 75 26.34 13.02 23.10
C ALA A 75 27.44 12.31 23.91
N THR A 76 27.19 11.07 24.30
CA THR A 76 28.26 10.15 24.73
C THR A 76 28.53 9.13 23.65
N GLY A 77 29.68 9.32 23.00
CA GLY A 77 30.20 8.43 21.98
C GLY A 77 30.34 7.00 22.47
N ILE A 78 29.89 6.07 21.63
CA ILE A 78 30.15 4.65 21.77
C ILE A 78 30.97 4.20 20.56
N ASP A 79 32.19 3.83 20.93
CA ASP A 79 33.31 3.18 20.28
C ASP A 79 33.02 2.43 18.95
N GLN A 80 33.71 2.88 17.90
CA GLN A 80 33.93 2.10 16.68
C GLN A 80 35.01 1.04 16.93
N SER A 81 34.59 -0.20 17.17
CA SER A 81 35.39 -1.42 17.09
C SER A 81 34.43 -2.48 16.52
N ASP A 82 34.68 -3.23 15.45
CA ASP A 82 35.90 -3.89 15.04
C ASP A 82 35.72 -4.34 13.57
N VAL A 83 36.66 -3.96 12.70
CA VAL A 83 36.75 -4.40 11.32
C VAL A 83 37.37 -5.80 11.32
N VAL A 84 36.63 -6.81 10.85
CA VAL A 84 37.23 -8.09 10.47
C VAL A 84 37.42 -8.14 8.96
N GLU A 85 38.63 -7.74 8.56
CA GLU A 85 39.24 -8.04 7.27
C GLU A 85 39.53 -9.55 7.21
N THR A 86 38.80 -10.28 6.37
CA THR A 86 39.19 -11.65 5.98
C THR A 86 39.44 -11.69 4.49
N GLY A 87 40.63 -11.24 4.11
CA GLY A 87 41.26 -11.65 2.86
C GLY A 87 41.90 -13.03 3.02
N THR A 88 41.55 -13.99 2.18
CA THR A 88 42.29 -15.24 1.93
C THR A 88 41.78 -15.77 0.58
N ASP A 89 42.47 -15.50 -0.52
CA ASP A 89 43.64 -16.19 -1.08
C ASP A 89 43.17 -17.00 -2.30
N GLU A 90 43.42 -16.42 -3.47
CA GLU A 90 43.29 -17.08 -4.76
C GLU A 90 44.38 -18.14 -4.94
N GLU A 91 44.05 -19.18 -5.69
CA GLU A 91 44.93 -20.18 -6.29
C GLU A 91 45.41 -21.37 -5.43
N ARG A 92 44.65 -22.48 -5.52
CA ARG A 92 45.28 -23.79 -5.65
C ARG A 92 44.53 -24.74 -6.58
N LEU A 93 44.96 -24.73 -7.84
CA LEU A 93 44.73 -25.81 -8.81
C LEU A 93 45.53 -27.06 -8.39
N ALA A 94 44.86 -28.18 -8.14
CA ALA A 94 45.41 -29.53 -8.35
C ALA A 94 44.29 -30.59 -8.35
N ASP A 95 43.86 -30.91 -9.57
CA ASP A 95 43.69 -32.27 -10.11
C ASP A 95 43.84 -33.44 -9.12
N VAL A 96 42.72 -34.09 -8.76
CA VAL A 96 42.67 -35.52 -8.48
C VAL A 96 41.36 -36.07 -9.04
N ALA A 97 41.46 -36.71 -10.19
CA ALA A 97 40.47 -37.65 -10.67
C ALA A 97 40.37 -38.85 -9.72
N ASN A 98 39.20 -39.10 -9.14
CA ASN A 98 38.87 -40.41 -8.59
C ASN A 98 37.36 -40.70 -8.66
N GLU A 99 37.01 -41.39 -9.73
CA GLU A 99 36.10 -42.52 -9.84
C GLU A 99 35.00 -42.73 -8.76
N SER A 100 33.76 -42.81 -9.27
CA SER A 100 32.62 -43.56 -8.75
C SER A 100 32.10 -43.20 -7.36
N THR A 101 31.01 -42.43 -7.34
CA THR A 101 29.70 -42.90 -6.87
C THR A 101 28.67 -41.95 -7.44
N ALA A 102 27.84 -42.45 -8.34
CA ALA A 102 26.61 -41.74 -8.70
C ALA A 102 25.80 -41.58 -7.40
N PRO A 103 25.46 -40.36 -6.95
CA PRO A 103 24.21 -40.25 -6.23
C PRO A 103 23.16 -40.64 -7.26
N GLU A 104 22.62 -41.84 -7.10
CA GLU A 104 21.28 -42.13 -7.60
C GLU A 104 20.46 -40.89 -7.32
N GLY A 105 19.88 -40.35 -8.40
CA GLY A 105 18.97 -39.23 -8.32
C GLY A 105 17.84 -39.63 -7.39
N GLU A 106 18.00 -39.29 -6.12
CA GLU A 106 16.88 -38.83 -5.34
C GLU A 106 16.52 -37.52 -6.01
N SER A 107 15.74 -37.65 -7.10
CA SER A 107 14.69 -36.71 -7.38
C SER A 107 13.97 -36.53 -6.05
N ALA A 108 14.43 -35.56 -5.27
CA ALA A 108 13.51 -34.70 -4.59
C ALA A 108 12.59 -34.22 -5.73
N SER A 109 11.54 -35.00 -5.99
CA SER A 109 10.26 -34.45 -6.36
C SER A 109 10.17 -33.16 -5.58
N PRO A 110 9.92 -32.00 -6.22
CA PRO A 110 9.64 -30.81 -5.42
C PRO A 110 8.62 -31.30 -4.40
N ALA A 111 8.99 -31.27 -3.12
CA ALA A 111 8.04 -31.54 -2.06
C ALA A 111 6.87 -30.71 -2.48
N SER A 112 5.76 -31.37 -2.82
CA SER A 112 4.57 -30.69 -3.31
C SER A 112 4.36 -29.59 -2.30
N ALA A 113 4.70 -28.36 -2.66
CA ALA A 113 4.25 -27.21 -1.91
C ALA A 113 2.75 -27.44 -1.97
N GLU A 114 2.19 -27.88 -0.84
CA GLU A 114 0.76 -28.12 -0.74
C GLU A 114 0.17 -26.79 -1.16
N ARG A 115 -0.41 -26.79 -2.36
CA ARG A 115 -0.73 -25.53 -3.02
C ARG A 115 -1.73 -24.82 -2.13
N GLU A 116 -1.38 -23.60 -1.83
CA GLU A 116 -2.07 -22.85 -0.80
C GLU A 116 -3.48 -22.52 -1.28
N SER A 117 -4.48 -23.04 -0.57
CA SER A 117 -5.87 -22.84 -0.94
C SER A 117 -6.37 -21.52 -0.37
N TYR A 118 -6.64 -20.55 -1.25
CA TYR A 118 -7.18 -19.25 -0.85
C TYR A 118 -8.68 -19.30 -0.54
N GLU A 119 -9.09 -18.73 0.60
CA GLU A 119 -10.48 -18.45 0.96
C GLU A 119 -10.81 -16.95 0.73
N ARG A 120 -11.90 -16.67 0.02
CA ARG A 120 -12.43 -15.29 -0.13
C ARG A 120 -13.15 -14.85 1.14
N LEU A 121 -12.63 -13.81 1.79
CA LEU A 121 -13.22 -13.17 2.97
C LEU A 121 -14.39 -12.24 2.58
N GLY A 122 -14.30 -11.61 1.41
CA GLY A 122 -15.31 -10.73 0.84
C GLY A 122 -14.75 -9.85 -0.28
N ALA A 123 -15.56 -8.90 -0.74
CA ALA A 123 -15.14 -7.87 -1.68
C ALA A 123 -15.85 -6.56 -1.38
N ALA A 124 -15.25 -5.47 -1.84
CA ALA A 124 -15.75 -4.13 -1.63
C ALA A 124 -15.45 -3.25 -2.85
N SER A 125 -16.38 -2.35 -3.17
CA SER A 125 -16.15 -1.34 -4.20
C SER A 125 -15.18 -0.29 -3.68
N PHE A 126 -14.16 0.01 -4.49
CA PHE A 126 -13.20 1.07 -4.24
C PHE A 126 -13.80 2.45 -4.57
N ASP A 127 -13.50 3.45 -3.74
CA ASP A 127 -13.79 4.86 -4.00
C ASP A 127 -12.48 5.62 -4.22
N GLU A 128 -12.26 6.15 -5.44
CA GLU A 128 -11.01 6.83 -5.78
C GLU A 128 -10.85 8.19 -5.07
N HIS A 129 -11.95 8.81 -4.66
CA HIS A 129 -11.93 10.15 -4.08
C HIS A 129 -11.37 10.13 -2.66
N SER A 130 -11.74 9.12 -1.89
CA SER A 130 -11.24 8.92 -0.53
C SER A 130 -10.10 7.90 -0.45
N GLY A 131 -9.92 7.05 -1.47
CA GLY A 131 -9.03 5.89 -1.41
C GLY A 131 -9.51 4.84 -0.39
N GLU A 132 -10.78 4.90 -0.01
CA GLU A 132 -11.35 4.11 1.09
C GLU A 132 -11.93 2.80 0.60
N LEU A 133 -11.77 1.76 1.41
CA LEU A 133 -12.25 0.42 1.14
C LEU A 133 -12.87 -0.19 2.39
N PRO A 134 -14.17 -0.53 2.39
CA PRO A 134 -14.79 -1.22 3.52
C PRO A 134 -14.27 -2.66 3.63
N VAL A 135 -13.71 -2.99 4.77
CA VAL A 135 -13.14 -4.31 5.07
C VAL A 135 -14.27 -5.30 5.38
N PRO A 136 -14.27 -6.51 4.78
CA PRO A 136 -15.28 -7.53 5.05
C PRO A 136 -15.35 -7.92 6.53
N GLN A 137 -16.57 -8.05 7.08
CA GLN A 137 -16.79 -8.45 8.48
C GLN A 137 -16.04 -9.73 8.86
N ARG A 138 -15.89 -10.65 7.90
CA ARG A 138 -15.23 -11.94 8.09
C ARG A 138 -13.76 -11.83 8.50
N ALA A 139 -13.06 -10.77 8.08
CA ALA A 139 -11.68 -10.48 8.51
C ALA A 139 -11.58 -10.18 10.01
N PHE A 140 -12.62 -9.56 10.58
CA PHE A 140 -12.72 -9.27 12.02
C PHE A 140 -13.24 -10.47 12.80
N ASP A 141 -14.21 -11.22 12.24
CA ASP A 141 -14.73 -12.44 12.87
C ASP A 141 -13.65 -13.50 13.05
N GLN A 142 -12.66 -13.54 12.14
CA GLN A 142 -11.49 -14.41 12.21
C GLN A 142 -10.32 -13.82 12.99
N HIS A 143 -10.48 -12.63 13.59
CA HIS A 143 -9.43 -11.91 14.35
C HIS A 143 -8.16 -11.58 13.56
N ILE A 144 -8.22 -11.59 12.23
CA ILE A 144 -7.08 -11.21 11.37
C ILE A 144 -6.87 -9.69 11.43
N LEU A 145 -7.98 -8.93 11.42
CA LEU A 145 -8.01 -7.47 11.55
C LEU A 145 -8.78 -7.02 12.81
N SER A 146 -8.40 -5.88 13.39
CA SER A 146 -9.08 -5.25 14.53
C SER A 146 -9.45 -3.81 14.21
N LEU A 147 -10.53 -3.32 14.82
CA LEU A 147 -10.94 -1.91 14.69
C LEU A 147 -9.93 -0.99 15.37
N ARG A 148 -9.79 0.24 14.84
CA ARG A 148 -8.94 1.31 15.39
C ARG A 148 -7.51 0.84 15.63
N SER A 149 -7.02 0.04 14.70
CA SER A 149 -5.68 -0.56 14.74
C SER A 149 -4.95 -0.19 13.48
N GLU A 150 -3.62 -0.11 13.58
CA GLU A 150 -2.75 0.14 12.44
C GLU A 150 -2.68 -1.13 11.57
N ALA A 151 -2.78 -0.92 10.26
CA ALA A 151 -2.61 -1.93 9.23
C ALA A 151 -1.38 -1.57 8.37
N PHE A 152 -0.46 -2.50 8.23
CA PHE A 152 0.76 -2.41 7.45
C PHE A 152 0.54 -3.03 6.07
N TRP A 153 0.97 -2.30 5.04
CA TRP A 153 0.90 -2.68 3.64
C TRP A 153 2.24 -3.22 3.17
N GLY A 154 2.19 -4.36 2.50
CA GLY A 154 3.34 -5.02 1.90
C GLY A 154 3.09 -5.42 0.46
N ILE A 155 4.16 -5.48 -0.34
CA ILE A 155 4.14 -6.00 -1.70
C ILE A 155 5.19 -7.11 -1.79
N ARG A 156 4.78 -8.32 -2.18
CA ARG A 156 5.69 -9.45 -2.38
C ARG A 156 6.39 -9.35 -3.73
N GLU A 157 7.72 -9.45 -3.72
CA GLU A 157 8.56 -9.20 -4.89
C GLU A 157 8.52 -10.33 -5.94
N ASP A 158 8.08 -11.54 -5.57
CA ASP A 158 8.08 -12.71 -6.46
C ASP A 158 6.90 -12.70 -7.45
N ASP A 159 5.71 -12.35 -6.97
CA ASP A 159 4.45 -12.38 -7.74
C ASP A 159 3.65 -11.06 -7.66
N ASP A 160 4.29 -9.96 -7.23
CA ASP A 160 3.70 -8.61 -7.17
C ASP A 160 2.43 -8.49 -6.28
N ALA A 161 2.20 -9.46 -5.38
CA ALA A 161 1.02 -9.54 -4.55
C ALA A 161 1.00 -8.51 -3.42
N VAL A 162 -0.17 -7.94 -3.16
CA VAL A 162 -0.37 -6.95 -2.10
C VAL A 162 -0.97 -7.60 -0.87
N PHE A 163 -0.36 -7.33 0.28
CA PHE A 163 -0.74 -7.86 1.58
C PHE A 163 -1.03 -6.73 2.56
N VAL A 164 -1.97 -6.99 3.47
CA VAL A 164 -2.27 -6.16 4.63
C VAL A 164 -2.20 -6.99 5.91
N SER A 165 -1.53 -6.48 6.93
CA SER A 165 -1.40 -7.12 8.26
C SER A 165 -1.51 -6.10 9.37
N GLN A 166 -1.93 -6.51 10.57
CA GLN A 166 -1.77 -5.69 11.78
C GLN A 166 -0.39 -5.80 12.43
N GLU A 167 0.41 -6.76 11.98
CA GLU A 167 1.74 -7.02 12.50
C GLU A 167 2.77 -6.59 11.44
N PHE A 168 3.71 -5.75 11.83
CA PHE A 168 4.75 -5.25 10.91
C PHE A 168 5.83 -6.30 10.61
N ASP A 169 6.10 -7.19 11.57
CA ASP A 169 7.09 -8.26 11.48
C ASP A 169 6.89 -9.15 10.25
N PRO A 170 5.69 -9.70 9.98
CA PRO A 170 5.47 -10.52 8.78
C PRO A 170 5.45 -9.70 7.48
N ILE A 171 5.55 -8.37 7.53
CA ILE A 171 5.72 -7.52 6.34
C ILE A 171 7.20 -7.19 6.08
N GLN A 172 8.07 -7.29 7.09
CA GLN A 172 9.51 -7.02 6.96
C GLN A 172 10.37 -8.28 6.81
N ASP A 173 10.01 -9.34 7.54
CA ASP A 173 10.84 -10.55 7.71
C ASP A 173 10.31 -11.76 6.92
N ASP A 174 9.12 -11.64 6.31
CA ASP A 174 8.49 -12.74 5.58
C ASP A 174 8.75 -12.71 4.07
N GLY A 175 9.20 -13.85 3.53
CA GLY A 175 8.89 -14.30 2.16
C GLY A 175 9.24 -13.39 0.98
N GLY A 176 10.02 -12.31 1.15
CA GLY A 176 10.23 -11.30 0.11
C GLY A 176 9.10 -10.28 0.00
N ILE A 177 8.35 -10.06 1.08
CA ILE A 177 7.39 -8.96 1.20
C ILE A 177 8.15 -7.68 1.57
N ARG A 178 7.93 -6.63 0.79
CA ARG A 178 8.46 -5.29 1.04
C ARG A 178 7.36 -4.40 1.61
N TYR A 179 7.60 -3.85 2.79
CA TYR A 179 6.76 -2.78 3.35
C TYR A 179 6.67 -1.56 2.43
N VAL A 180 5.46 -1.01 2.29
CA VAL A 180 5.22 0.20 1.50
C VAL A 180 4.57 1.35 2.28
N ALA A 181 3.66 1.08 3.21
CA ALA A 181 2.95 2.10 3.98
C ALA A 181 2.21 1.49 5.18
N SER A 182 1.72 2.33 6.10
CA SER A 182 0.75 1.92 7.11
C SER A 182 -0.44 2.86 7.12
N THR A 183 -1.61 2.33 7.51
CA THR A 183 -2.89 3.04 7.55
C THR A 183 -3.71 2.57 8.73
N GLU A 184 -4.55 3.42 9.31
CA GLU A 184 -5.46 3.02 10.37
C GLU A 184 -6.74 2.37 9.82
N ILE A 185 -7.24 1.34 10.49
CA ILE A 185 -8.58 0.81 10.30
C ILE A 185 -9.55 1.63 11.14
N ASP A 186 -10.44 2.38 10.50
CA ASP A 186 -11.39 3.24 11.22
C ASP A 186 -12.45 2.42 12.00
N GLY A 187 -13.15 3.06 12.93
CA GLY A 187 -14.27 2.47 13.69
C GLY A 187 -15.39 1.90 12.83
N ASP A 188 -15.56 2.38 11.60
CA ASP A 188 -16.54 1.87 10.64
C ASP A 188 -16.07 0.66 9.79
N ARG A 189 -14.87 0.12 10.09
CA ARG A 189 -14.17 -0.94 9.32
C ARG A 189 -13.74 -0.49 7.93
N THR A 190 -13.42 0.79 7.78
CA THR A 190 -12.88 1.31 6.54
C THR A 190 -11.36 1.35 6.62
N LEU A 191 -10.72 1.05 5.50
CA LEU A 191 -9.29 1.10 5.36
C LEU A 191 -8.94 1.98 4.16
N THR A 192 -7.88 2.77 4.27
CA THR A 192 -7.38 3.58 3.14
C THR A 192 -6.31 2.80 2.36
N ILE A 193 -6.46 2.68 1.05
CA ILE A 193 -5.43 2.09 0.19
C ILE A 193 -4.33 3.14 -0.05
N PRO A 194 -3.06 2.86 0.29
CA PRO A 194 -1.97 3.79 0.03
C PRO A 194 -1.76 4.04 -1.46
N ASP A 195 -1.39 5.28 -1.84
CA ASP A 195 -1.05 5.61 -3.23
C ASP A 195 0.01 4.69 -3.81
N THR A 196 1.00 4.26 -3.00
CA THR A 196 2.05 3.33 -3.44
C THR A 196 1.47 2.01 -3.96
N VAL A 197 0.39 1.52 -3.36
CA VAL A 197 -0.31 0.29 -3.78
C VAL A 197 -1.06 0.51 -5.09
N LEU A 198 -1.78 1.63 -5.22
CA LEU A 198 -2.48 1.98 -6.45
C LEU A 198 -1.50 2.12 -7.62
N ASN A 199 -0.40 2.86 -7.43
CA ASN A 199 0.66 3.02 -8.42
C ASN A 199 1.33 1.68 -8.77
N HIS A 200 1.45 0.77 -7.82
CA HIS A 200 1.98 -0.58 -8.08
C HIS A 200 1.05 -1.37 -8.99
N TRP A 201 -0.25 -1.38 -8.71
CA TRP A 201 -1.25 -2.01 -9.58
C TRP A 201 -1.26 -1.40 -10.99
N ASP A 202 -1.17 -0.08 -11.08
CA ASP A 202 -1.02 0.63 -12.37
C ASP A 202 0.21 0.14 -13.13
N SER A 203 1.34 -0.05 -12.44
CA SER A 203 2.58 -0.55 -13.03
C SER A 203 2.45 -2.00 -13.52
N VAL A 204 1.87 -2.89 -12.70
CA VAL A 204 1.65 -4.31 -13.05
C VAL A 204 0.72 -4.46 -14.26
N ALA A 205 -0.30 -3.60 -14.36
CA ALA A 205 -1.21 -3.56 -15.51
C ALA A 205 -0.54 -3.06 -16.81
N GLY A 206 0.73 -2.62 -16.77
CA GLY A 206 1.45 -2.06 -17.93
C GLY A 206 1.28 -0.54 -18.08
N GLY A 207 0.85 0.14 -17.02
CA GLY A 207 0.58 1.58 -16.96
C GLY A 207 -0.89 1.94 -17.22
N GLY A 208 -1.30 3.11 -16.73
CA GLY A 208 -2.71 3.55 -16.75
C GLY A 208 -3.37 3.36 -15.39
N ILE A 209 -4.70 3.50 -15.31
CA ILE A 209 -5.46 3.27 -14.06
C ILE A 209 -5.87 1.80 -14.03
N ALA A 210 -5.29 1.02 -13.13
CA ALA A 210 -5.62 -0.38 -12.92
C ALA A 210 -6.90 -0.55 -12.10
N VAL A 211 -7.15 0.34 -11.13
CA VAL A 211 -8.34 0.33 -10.28
C VAL A 211 -9.00 1.70 -10.33
N ALA A 212 -10.24 1.76 -10.80
CA ALA A 212 -11.05 2.97 -10.84
C ALA A 212 -12.16 2.93 -9.76
N SER A 213 -12.82 4.06 -9.53
CA SER A 213 -14.01 4.06 -8.65
C SER A 213 -15.06 3.07 -9.12
N GLY A 214 -15.56 2.28 -8.17
CA GLY A 214 -16.56 1.25 -8.41
C GLY A 214 -15.99 -0.12 -8.79
N ASP A 215 -14.70 -0.23 -9.09
CA ASP A 215 -14.05 -1.54 -9.20
C ASP A 215 -14.06 -2.26 -7.86
N GLU A 216 -14.22 -3.58 -7.91
CA GLU A 216 -14.21 -4.41 -6.71
C GLU A 216 -12.79 -4.82 -6.33
N ILE A 217 -12.46 -4.64 -5.07
CA ILE A 217 -11.26 -5.19 -4.45
C ILE A 217 -11.68 -6.37 -3.58
N VAL A 218 -11.01 -7.50 -3.79
CA VAL A 218 -11.26 -8.76 -3.14
C VAL A 218 -10.24 -8.98 -2.03
N PHE A 219 -10.73 -9.44 -0.88
CA PHE A 219 -9.90 -9.84 0.25
C PHE A 219 -9.88 -11.36 0.32
N VAL A 220 -8.68 -11.93 0.25
CA VAL A 220 -8.47 -13.38 0.37
C VAL A 220 -7.47 -13.68 1.48
N THR A 221 -7.63 -14.85 2.08
CA THR A 221 -6.71 -15.37 3.09
C THR A 221 -6.41 -16.83 2.82
N ALA A 222 -5.43 -17.38 3.52
CA ALA A 222 -5.06 -18.79 3.49
C ALA A 222 -4.62 -19.22 4.90
N ASP A 223 -4.39 -20.51 5.13
CA ASP A 223 -3.96 -20.99 6.46
C ASP A 223 -2.65 -20.37 6.93
N SER A 224 -1.68 -20.17 6.03
CA SER A 224 -0.41 -19.48 6.30
C SER A 224 -0.66 -18.00 6.65
N LEU A 225 -1.39 -17.29 5.79
CA LEU A 225 -1.71 -15.88 5.99
C LEU A 225 -2.47 -15.64 7.30
N GLN A 226 -3.39 -16.53 7.67
CA GLN A 226 -4.09 -16.45 8.96
C GLN A 226 -3.16 -16.64 10.15
N ALA A 227 -2.11 -17.46 10.03
CA ALA A 227 -1.13 -17.65 11.10
C ALA A 227 -0.35 -16.36 11.40
N ASP A 228 -0.15 -15.52 10.39
CA ASP A 228 0.59 -14.26 10.46
C ASP A 228 -0.32 -13.02 10.46
N SER A 229 -1.63 -13.20 10.74
CA SER A 229 -2.63 -12.13 10.75
C SER A 229 -2.68 -11.30 9.45
N GLN A 230 -2.44 -11.95 8.31
CA GLN A 230 -2.36 -11.35 6.98
C GLN A 230 -3.58 -11.60 6.10
N ILE A 231 -3.82 -10.67 5.19
CA ILE A 231 -4.81 -10.76 4.12
C ILE A 231 -4.15 -10.33 2.82
N ARG A 232 -4.37 -11.09 1.75
CA ARG A 232 -4.01 -10.67 0.39
C ARG A 232 -5.16 -9.85 -0.20
N VAL A 233 -4.82 -8.71 -0.78
CA VAL A 233 -5.76 -7.74 -1.34
C VAL A 233 -5.53 -7.67 -2.84
N VAL A 234 -6.56 -7.94 -3.63
CA VAL A 234 -6.44 -8.08 -5.09
C VAL A 234 -7.62 -7.43 -5.82
N PRO A 235 -7.41 -6.68 -6.91
CA PRO A 235 -8.48 -6.26 -7.79
C PRO A 235 -9.25 -7.46 -8.36
N GLU A 236 -10.58 -7.40 -8.41
CA GLU A 236 -11.41 -8.55 -8.81
C GLU A 236 -11.02 -9.11 -10.19
N GLN A 237 -10.64 -8.26 -11.13
CA GLN A 237 -10.18 -8.64 -12.46
C GLN A 237 -8.97 -9.57 -12.48
N TRP A 238 -8.22 -9.68 -11.38
CA TRP A 238 -7.05 -10.56 -11.26
C TRP A 238 -7.27 -11.75 -10.30
N ILE A 239 -8.49 -11.91 -9.75
CA ILE A 239 -8.76 -12.97 -8.78
C ILE A 239 -8.60 -14.37 -9.37
N ASP A 240 -8.94 -14.56 -10.64
CA ASP A 240 -8.87 -15.86 -11.31
C ASP A 240 -7.43 -16.35 -11.38
N ASP A 241 -6.50 -15.47 -11.76
CA ASP A 241 -5.06 -15.73 -11.81
C ASP A 241 -4.50 -16.13 -10.42
N VAL A 242 -4.95 -15.43 -9.37
CA VAL A 242 -4.56 -15.72 -7.98
C VAL A 242 -5.10 -17.06 -7.48
N LEU A 243 -6.31 -17.45 -7.90
CA LEU A 243 -6.91 -18.71 -7.50
C LEU A 243 -6.35 -19.89 -8.30
N GLU A 244 -6.02 -19.69 -9.58
CA GLU A 244 -5.42 -20.71 -10.46
C GLU A 244 -3.95 -21.00 -10.11
N ASP A 245 -3.18 -20.01 -9.64
CA ASP A 245 -1.79 -20.24 -9.16
C ASP A 245 -1.76 -21.09 -7.87
N GLY A 246 -2.90 -21.17 -7.16
CA GLY A 246 -3.13 -22.05 -6.02
C GLY A 246 -3.58 -23.49 -6.35
N GLU A 247 -3.74 -23.88 -7.62
CA GLU A 247 -4.28 -25.21 -8.05
C GLU A 247 -3.27 -26.24 -8.57
#